data_AF-R4YS52-F1
#
_entry.id   AF-R4YS52-F1
#
_cell.length_a   1.000
_cell.length_b   1.000
_cell.length_c   1.000
_cell.angle_alpha   90.00
_cell.angle_beta   90.00
_cell.angle_gamma   90.00
#
_symmetry.space_group_name_H-M   'P 1'
#
loop_
_entity.id
_entity.type
_entity.pdbx_description
1 polymer ?
#
loop_
_entity_poly.entity_id
_entity_poly.type
_entity_poly.pdbx_seq_one_letter_code
_entity_poly.pdbx_strand_id
1 'polypeptide(L)'
;MLILTTSIIQWHSIQFWVEIAESIGVLWSIAIEAAAVWLWWHKKAVLAFIASSLLMAGPLYSLSAPVYEGKQSEVTLTSSHQQQVDLSRASITALKQSLDSYQKNSLSRVGWATRIDETRNALQAEMASLKNLINAGPKLKQTPMPWLVIAIEVLGLAVLLLTQVLTIQALQGIAVKSKQPETAEDSKHDYSELALALSSRLSDTLNAEGLSQAEWARRNGVSTKTVSMLINHQKRSGSGKECVSKNELGGIQSALN
;
A
#
# COMPACT_ATOMS: atom_id res chain seq x y z
N MET A 1 10.70 10.16 -3.32
CA MET A 1 10.20 8.79 -3.04
C MET A 1 8.69 8.69 -3.19
N LEU A 2 7.89 9.42 -2.41
CA LEU A 2 6.41 9.37 -2.46
C LEU A 2 5.83 9.57 -3.88
N ILE A 3 6.25 10.64 -4.57
CA ILE A 3 5.82 10.97 -5.95
C ILE A 3 6.12 9.85 -6.95
N LEU A 4 7.29 9.21 -6.82
CA LEU A 4 7.70 8.15 -7.74
C LEU A 4 6.85 6.89 -7.52
N THR A 5 6.61 6.55 -6.27
CA THR A 5 5.80 5.40 -5.87
C THR A 5 4.33 5.57 -6.21
N THR A 6 3.75 6.76 -6.01
CA THR A 6 2.38 7.06 -6.47
C THR A 6 2.32 7.01 -7.99
N SER A 7 3.26 7.61 -8.71
CA SER A 7 3.25 7.61 -10.18
C SER A 7 3.26 6.19 -10.77
N ILE A 8 4.07 5.28 -10.21
CA ILE A 8 4.13 3.87 -10.66
C ILE A 8 2.81 3.15 -10.37
N ILE A 9 2.29 3.27 -9.15
CA ILE A 9 1.03 2.62 -8.76
C ILE A 9 -0.13 3.16 -9.60
N GLN A 10 -0.16 4.46 -9.84
CA GLN A 10 -1.21 5.15 -10.57
C GLN A 10 -1.14 4.83 -12.07
N TRP A 11 0.05 4.66 -12.64
CA TRP A 11 0.22 4.16 -14.00
C TRP A 11 -0.43 2.78 -14.18
N HIS A 12 -0.13 1.83 -13.29
CA HIS A 12 -0.69 0.48 -13.36
C HIS A 12 -2.19 0.43 -13.02
N SER A 13 -2.64 1.27 -12.10
CA SER A 13 -4.08 1.42 -11.79
C SER A 13 -4.85 1.96 -13.00
N ILE A 14 -4.32 2.97 -13.71
CA ILE A 14 -4.94 3.51 -14.93
C ILE A 14 -5.07 2.44 -16.01
N GLN A 15 -4.01 1.68 -16.27
CA GLN A 15 -4.03 0.60 -17.27
C GLN A 15 -5.14 -0.41 -16.97
N PHE A 16 -5.25 -0.84 -15.72
CA PHE A 16 -6.28 -1.79 -15.29
C PHE A 16 -7.71 -1.26 -15.44
N TRP A 17 -7.96 -0.04 -14.98
CA TRP A 17 -9.31 0.53 -15.05
C TRP A 17 -9.72 0.88 -16.47
N VAL A 18 -8.77 1.24 -17.34
CA VAL A 18 -9.03 1.44 -18.77
C VAL A 18 -9.41 0.13 -19.47
N GLU A 19 -8.82 -0.99 -19.07
CA GLU A 19 -9.18 -2.30 -19.61
C GLU A 19 -10.61 -2.73 -19.22
N ILE A 20 -11.08 -2.33 -18.04
CA ILE A 20 -12.42 -2.71 -17.52
C ILE A 20 -13.52 -1.72 -17.90
N ALA A 21 -13.24 -0.42 -17.87
CA ALA A 21 -14.22 0.66 -18.00
C ALA A 21 -13.89 1.61 -19.16
N GLU A 22 -13.03 1.19 -20.08
CA GLU A 22 -12.61 1.93 -21.28
C GLU A 22 -12.12 3.35 -20.93
N SER A 23 -12.56 4.36 -21.68
CA SER A 23 -12.15 5.76 -21.48
C SER A 23 -12.48 6.33 -20.10
N ILE A 24 -13.49 5.77 -19.40
CA ILE A 24 -13.90 6.21 -18.06
C ILE A 24 -12.97 5.64 -16.98
N GLY A 25 -12.17 4.62 -17.30
CA GLY A 25 -11.20 4.01 -16.38
C GLY A 25 -10.17 4.98 -15.79
N VAL A 26 -9.73 5.96 -16.57
CA VAL A 26 -8.80 7.00 -16.09
C VAL A 26 -9.43 7.82 -14.96
N LEU A 27 -10.70 8.21 -15.13
CA LEU A 27 -11.46 8.98 -14.13
C LEU A 27 -11.64 8.18 -12.83
N TRP A 28 -11.92 6.88 -12.94
CA TRP A 28 -12.03 6.00 -11.78
C TRP A 28 -10.72 5.84 -11.02
N SER A 29 -9.60 5.65 -11.72
CA SER A 29 -8.29 5.54 -11.08
C SER A 29 -7.92 6.82 -10.31
N ILE A 30 -8.17 7.99 -10.90
CA ILE A 30 -7.91 9.30 -10.25
C ILE A 30 -8.86 9.51 -9.07
N ALA A 31 -10.14 9.14 -9.21
CA ALA A 31 -11.13 9.28 -8.14
C ALA A 31 -10.82 8.40 -6.93
N ILE A 32 -10.39 7.15 -7.14
CA ILE A 32 -10.02 6.23 -6.06
C ILE A 32 -8.77 6.74 -5.32
N GLU A 33 -7.81 7.31 -6.05
CA GLU A 33 -6.63 7.90 -5.41
C GLU A 33 -6.97 9.13 -4.57
N ALA A 34 -7.77 10.05 -5.13
CA ALA A 34 -8.24 11.22 -4.43
C ALA A 34 -9.03 10.82 -3.17
N ALA A 35 -9.86 9.80 -3.27
CA ALA A 35 -10.60 9.24 -2.13
C ALA A 35 -9.66 8.65 -1.07
N ALA A 36 -8.61 7.92 -1.46
CA ALA A 36 -7.64 7.35 -0.53
C ALA A 36 -6.90 8.45 0.25
N VAL A 37 -6.39 9.48 -0.46
CA VAL A 37 -5.72 10.64 0.16
C VAL A 37 -6.66 11.39 1.10
N TRP A 38 -7.91 11.61 0.67
CA TRP A 38 -8.92 12.29 1.47
C TRP A 38 -9.32 11.50 2.73
N LEU A 39 -9.44 10.18 2.64
CA LEU A 39 -9.76 9.30 3.76
C LEU A 39 -8.62 9.23 4.77
N TRP A 40 -7.37 9.19 4.29
CA TRP A 40 -6.20 9.32 5.15
C TRP A 40 -6.22 10.65 5.89
N TRP A 41 -6.50 11.76 5.20
CA TRP A 41 -6.59 13.09 5.79
C TRP A 41 -7.63 13.19 6.91
N HIS A 42 -8.79 12.54 6.74
CA HIS A 42 -9.87 12.51 7.73
C HIS A 42 -9.71 11.44 8.82
N LYS A 43 -8.52 10.83 8.98
CA LYS A 43 -8.21 9.80 9.98
C LYS A 43 -9.12 8.56 9.92
N LYS A 44 -9.80 8.30 8.79
CA LYS A 44 -10.61 7.10 8.58
C LYS A 44 -9.73 5.95 8.10
N ALA A 45 -8.82 5.49 8.97
CA ALA A 45 -7.75 4.55 8.62
C ALA A 45 -8.25 3.26 7.94
N VAL A 46 -9.35 2.68 8.41
CA VAL A 46 -9.92 1.44 7.84
C VAL A 46 -10.38 1.65 6.39
N LEU A 47 -11.12 2.72 6.12
CA LEU A 47 -11.61 3.04 4.79
C LEU A 47 -10.47 3.46 3.86
N ALA A 48 -9.49 4.19 4.38
CA ALA A 48 -8.30 4.58 3.63
C ALA A 48 -7.48 3.34 3.22
N PHE A 49 -7.37 2.34 4.10
CA PHE A 49 -6.70 1.08 3.80
C PHE A 49 -7.44 0.28 2.73
N ILE A 50 -8.77 0.24 2.78
CA ILE A 50 -9.60 -0.41 1.75
C ILE A 50 -9.42 0.30 0.40
N ALA A 51 -9.44 1.63 0.37
CA ALA A 51 -9.23 2.41 -0.86
C ALA A 51 -7.82 2.20 -1.44
N SER A 52 -6.78 2.20 -0.60
CA SER A 52 -5.41 1.89 -1.02
C SER A 52 -5.26 0.44 -1.51
N SER A 53 -5.96 -0.50 -0.88
CA SER A 53 -5.97 -1.90 -1.31
C SER A 53 -6.67 -2.07 -2.65
N LEU A 54 -7.78 -1.35 -2.88
CA LEU A 54 -8.51 -1.35 -4.14
C LEU A 54 -7.65 -0.78 -5.29
N LEU A 55 -6.87 0.25 -5.01
CA LEU A 55 -5.93 0.85 -5.96
C LEU A 55 -4.81 -0.13 -6.35
N MET A 56 -4.45 -1.04 -5.43
CA MET A 56 -3.44 -2.07 -5.66
C MET A 56 -3.97 -3.35 -6.33
N ALA A 57 -5.30 -3.52 -6.41
CA ALA A 57 -5.92 -4.68 -7.04
C ALA A 57 -5.54 -4.81 -8.53
N GLY A 58 -5.49 -3.68 -9.26
CA GLY A 58 -5.10 -3.66 -10.66
C GLY A 58 -3.64 -4.10 -10.90
N PRO A 59 -2.65 -3.46 -10.24
CA PRO A 59 -1.26 -3.92 -10.28
C PRO A 59 -1.11 -5.40 -9.91
N LEU A 60 -1.77 -5.87 -8.84
CA LEU A 60 -1.71 -7.27 -8.42
C LEU A 60 -2.31 -8.23 -9.46
N TYR A 61 -3.41 -7.84 -10.11
CA TYR A 61 -4.01 -8.62 -11.18
C TYR A 61 -3.09 -8.73 -12.39
N SER A 62 -2.53 -7.60 -12.85
CA SER A 62 -1.63 -7.57 -14.01
C SER A 62 -0.37 -8.44 -13.84
N LEU A 63 0.11 -8.58 -12.60
CA LEU A 63 1.27 -9.40 -12.27
C LEU A 63 0.92 -10.89 -12.09
N SER A 64 -0.29 -11.21 -11.63
CA SER A 64 -0.70 -12.58 -11.34
C SER A 64 -1.34 -13.30 -12.54
N ALA A 65 -2.01 -12.56 -13.42
CA ALA A 65 -2.65 -13.08 -14.63
C ALA A 65 -1.71 -13.92 -15.53
N PRO A 66 -0.52 -13.45 -15.95
CA PRO A 66 0.33 -14.21 -16.87
C PRO A 66 0.83 -15.54 -16.28
N VAL A 67 0.96 -15.62 -14.95
CA VAL A 67 1.38 -16.86 -14.29
C VAL A 67 0.22 -17.85 -14.16
N TYR A 68 -0.98 -17.35 -13.88
CA TYR A 68 -2.18 -18.18 -13.86
C TYR A 68 -2.43 -18.80 -15.24
N GLU A 69 -2.35 -17.99 -16.30
CA GLU A 69 -2.48 -18.45 -17.68
C GLU A 69 -1.34 -19.41 -18.09
N GLY A 70 -0.10 -19.13 -17.65
CA GLY A 70 1.05 -20.01 -17.86
C GLY A 70 0.87 -21.39 -17.20
N LYS A 71 0.36 -21.43 -15.97
CA LYS A 71 0.05 -22.69 -15.26
C LYS A 71 -1.10 -23.44 -15.91
N GLN A 72 -2.16 -22.73 -16.31
CA GLN A 72 -3.33 -23.34 -16.90
C GLN A 72 -3.03 -23.91 -18.29
N SER A 73 -2.23 -23.22 -19.09
CA SER A 73 -1.75 -23.72 -20.37
C SER A 73 -0.82 -24.93 -20.22
N GLU A 74 0.07 -24.95 -19.23
CA GLU A 74 0.95 -26.09 -18.92
C GLU A 74 0.16 -27.35 -18.51
N VAL A 75 -0.84 -27.18 -17.64
CA VAL A 75 -1.75 -28.26 -17.21
C VAL A 75 -2.59 -28.76 -18.38
N THR A 76 -3.11 -27.85 -19.22
CA THR A 76 -3.90 -28.22 -20.40
C THR A 76 -3.05 -28.97 -21.42
N LEU A 77 -1.80 -28.55 -21.64
CA LEU A 77 -0.85 -29.22 -22.54
C LEU A 77 -0.50 -30.63 -22.05
N THR A 78 -0.28 -30.79 -20.74
CA THR A 78 0.03 -32.10 -20.16
C THR A 78 -1.18 -33.03 -20.19
N SER A 79 -2.37 -32.53 -19.87
CA SER A 79 -3.60 -33.33 -19.91
C SER A 79 -3.95 -33.77 -21.34
N SER A 80 -3.84 -32.89 -22.33
CA SER A 80 -4.09 -33.22 -23.74
C SER A 80 -3.07 -34.21 -24.30
N HIS A 81 -1.79 -34.05 -23.97
CA HIS A 81 -0.75 -35.03 -24.33
C HIS A 81 -1.02 -36.40 -23.71
N GLN A 82 -1.38 -36.43 -22.42
CA GLN A 82 -1.75 -37.67 -21.73
C GLN A 82 -2.97 -38.34 -22.36
N GLN A 83 -4.00 -37.56 -22.73
CA GLN A 83 -5.18 -38.07 -23.42
C GLN A 83 -4.83 -38.68 -24.80
N GLN A 84 -3.92 -38.07 -25.56
CA GLN A 84 -3.45 -38.64 -26.84
C GLN A 84 -2.71 -39.96 -26.65
N VAL A 85 -1.87 -40.06 -25.61
CA VAL A 85 -1.17 -41.30 -25.25
C VAL A 85 -2.17 -42.41 -24.90
N ASP A 86 -3.20 -42.09 -24.12
CA ASP A 86 -4.20 -43.07 -23.69
C ASP A 86 -5.11 -43.53 -24.83
N LEU A 87 -5.48 -42.61 -25.75
CA LEU A 87 -6.20 -42.97 -26.97
C LEU A 87 -5.38 -43.92 -27.86
N SER A 88 -4.09 -43.63 -28.09
CA SER A 88 -3.23 -44.50 -28.90
C SER A 88 -3.02 -45.88 -28.24
N ARG A 89 -2.90 -45.94 -26.90
CA ARG A 89 -2.89 -47.21 -26.16
C ARG A 89 -4.19 -48.01 -26.31
N ALA A 90 -5.34 -47.35 -26.28
CA ALA A 90 -6.63 -47.99 -26.50
C ALA A 90 -6.74 -48.56 -27.92
N SER A 91 -6.32 -47.80 -28.94
CA SER A 91 -6.26 -48.25 -30.33
C SER A 91 -5.34 -49.46 -30.53
N ILE A 92 -4.15 -49.45 -29.93
CA ILE A 92 -3.21 -50.59 -29.94
C ILE A 92 -3.86 -51.83 -29.32
N THR A 93 -4.59 -51.66 -28.21
CA THR A 93 -5.28 -52.76 -27.53
C THR A 93 -6.39 -53.35 -28.41
N ALA A 94 -7.21 -52.50 -29.04
CA ALA A 94 -8.26 -52.93 -29.96
C ALA A 94 -7.69 -53.65 -31.21
N LEU A 95 -6.58 -53.15 -31.76
CA LEU A 95 -5.89 -53.79 -32.89
C LEU A 95 -5.32 -55.15 -32.50
N LYS A 96 -4.71 -55.28 -31.31
CA LYS A 96 -4.25 -56.58 -30.79
C LYS A 96 -5.38 -57.59 -30.62
N GLN A 97 -6.52 -57.15 -30.08
CA GLN A 97 -7.70 -58.00 -29.91
C GLN A 97 -8.30 -58.43 -31.25
N SER A 98 -8.34 -57.53 -32.23
CA SER A 98 -8.79 -57.83 -33.59
C SER A 98 -7.87 -58.84 -34.28
N LEU A 99 -6.56 -58.67 -34.11
CA LEU A 99 -5.55 -59.57 -34.67
C LEU A 99 -5.66 -60.99 -34.08
N ASP A 100 -5.82 -61.12 -32.76
CA ASP A 100 -6.06 -62.41 -32.10
C ASP A 100 -7.34 -63.09 -32.63
N SER A 101 -8.41 -62.30 -32.82
CA SER A 101 -9.67 -62.79 -33.37
C SER A 101 -9.53 -63.29 -34.82
N TYR A 102 -8.81 -62.55 -35.67
CA TYR A 102 -8.54 -62.95 -37.05
C TYR A 102 -7.64 -64.18 -37.13
N GLN A 103 -6.64 -64.29 -36.26
CA GLN A 103 -5.79 -65.48 -36.19
C GLN A 103 -6.60 -66.72 -35.80
N LYS A 104 -7.46 -66.64 -34.79
CA LYS A 104 -8.36 -67.75 -34.41
C LYS A 104 -9.29 -68.15 -35.55
N ASN A 105 -9.89 -67.18 -36.23
CA ASN A 105 -10.78 -67.43 -37.37
C ASN A 105 -10.05 -68.01 -38.59
N SER A 106 -8.78 -67.66 -38.79
CA SER A 106 -7.97 -68.19 -39.90
C SER A 106 -7.68 -69.69 -39.81
N LEU A 107 -7.78 -70.28 -38.61
CA LEU A 107 -7.62 -71.72 -38.40
C LEU A 107 -8.81 -72.53 -38.96
N SER A 108 -9.98 -71.90 -39.13
CA SER A 108 -11.21 -72.57 -39.56
C SER A 108 -11.76 -72.07 -40.90
N ARG A 109 -11.32 -70.89 -41.38
CA ARG A 109 -11.83 -70.26 -42.61
C ARG A 109 -10.69 -69.65 -43.42
N VAL A 110 -10.80 -69.70 -44.75
CA VAL A 110 -9.87 -69.06 -45.70
C VAL A 110 -10.21 -67.58 -45.94
N GLY A 111 -9.22 -66.79 -46.37
CA GLY A 111 -9.39 -65.37 -46.75
C GLY A 111 -9.00 -64.32 -45.70
N TRP A 112 -8.48 -64.72 -44.55
CA TRP A 112 -8.09 -63.78 -43.47
C TRP A 112 -6.67 -63.20 -43.59
N ALA A 113 -5.82 -63.76 -44.45
CA ALA A 113 -4.41 -63.37 -44.57
C ALA A 113 -4.25 -61.85 -44.80
N THR A 114 -5.00 -61.30 -45.76
CA THR A 114 -4.99 -59.86 -46.06
C THR A 114 -5.40 -59.01 -44.86
N ARG A 115 -6.45 -59.40 -44.12
CA ARG A 115 -6.89 -58.68 -42.91
C ARG A 115 -5.88 -58.74 -41.78
N ILE A 116 -5.21 -59.88 -41.62
CA ILE A 116 -4.15 -60.06 -40.62
C ILE A 116 -2.97 -59.14 -40.95
N ASP A 117 -2.53 -59.10 -42.21
CA ASP A 117 -1.41 -58.27 -42.63
C ASP A 117 -1.74 -56.77 -42.56
N GLU A 118 -2.95 -56.36 -42.98
CA GLU A 118 -3.46 -54.99 -42.79
C GLU A 118 -3.45 -54.59 -41.31
N THR A 119 -3.94 -55.46 -40.42
CA THR A 119 -4.00 -55.18 -38.98
C THR A 119 -2.61 -55.14 -38.34
N ARG A 120 -1.67 -55.99 -38.79
CA ARG A 120 -0.26 -55.95 -38.36
C ARG A 120 0.43 -54.65 -38.76
N ASN A 121 0.22 -54.21 -40.00
CA ASN A 121 0.78 -52.96 -40.49
C ASN A 121 0.21 -51.75 -39.72
N ALA A 122 -1.10 -51.74 -39.48
CA ALA A 122 -1.76 -50.71 -38.66
C ALA A 122 -1.22 -50.70 -37.22
N LEU A 123 -1.03 -51.88 -36.60
CA LEU A 123 -0.46 -52.00 -35.26
C LEU A 123 0.96 -51.46 -35.18
N GLN A 124 1.80 -51.76 -36.18
CA GLN A 124 3.18 -51.27 -36.23
C GLN A 124 3.23 -49.75 -36.43
N ALA A 125 2.34 -49.19 -37.25
CA ALA A 125 2.21 -47.74 -37.44
C ALA A 125 1.78 -47.02 -36.15
N GLU A 126 0.78 -47.55 -35.43
CA GLU A 126 0.33 -46.99 -34.15
C GLU A 126 1.42 -47.10 -33.06
N MET A 127 2.16 -48.21 -32.99
CA MET A 127 3.27 -48.33 -32.05
C MET A 127 4.41 -47.33 -32.35
N ALA A 128 4.68 -47.06 -33.62
CA ALA A 128 5.65 -46.03 -34.02
C ALA A 128 5.14 -44.62 -33.67
N SER A 129 3.85 -44.35 -33.90
CA SER A 129 3.18 -43.10 -33.51
C SER A 129 3.24 -42.88 -32.00
N LEU A 130 2.90 -43.88 -31.19
CA LEU A 130 3.00 -43.83 -29.74
C LEU A 130 4.43 -43.55 -29.26
N LYS A 131 5.42 -44.21 -29.85
CA LYS A 131 6.84 -43.97 -29.52
C LYS A 131 7.24 -42.54 -29.83
N ASN A 132 6.78 -41.99 -30.95
CA ASN A 132 7.02 -40.59 -31.30
C ASN A 132 6.28 -39.64 -30.36
N LEU A 133 5.03 -39.91 -29.98
CA LEU A 133 4.26 -39.11 -29.03
C LEU A 133 4.93 -39.06 -27.66
N ILE A 134 5.45 -40.18 -27.17
CA ILE A 134 6.17 -40.24 -25.89
C ILE A 134 7.50 -39.46 -25.97
N ASN A 135 8.25 -39.63 -27.07
CA ASN A 135 9.54 -38.94 -27.25
C ASN A 135 9.40 -37.43 -27.51
N ALA A 136 8.31 -37.03 -28.16
CA ALA A 136 7.95 -35.64 -28.43
C ALA A 136 7.17 -34.98 -27.29
N GLY A 137 6.97 -35.69 -26.17
CA GLY A 137 6.23 -35.19 -25.01
C GLY A 137 6.74 -33.83 -24.53
N PRO A 138 5.88 -33.04 -23.87
CA PRO A 138 6.19 -31.66 -23.52
C PRO A 138 7.44 -31.61 -22.64
N LYS A 139 8.54 -31.10 -23.21
CA LYS A 139 9.74 -30.75 -22.45
C LYS A 139 9.44 -29.46 -21.71
N LEU A 140 8.89 -29.58 -20.50
CA LEU A 140 8.63 -28.45 -19.62
C LEU A 140 9.95 -27.69 -19.44
N LYS A 141 10.03 -26.49 -20.01
CA LYS A 141 11.14 -25.58 -19.73
C LYS A 141 11.09 -25.31 -18.23
N GLN A 142 12.13 -25.76 -17.51
CA GLN A 142 12.41 -25.33 -16.14
C GLN A 142 12.75 -23.83 -16.17
N THR A 143 11.72 -23.02 -16.36
CA THR A 143 11.78 -21.59 -16.19
C THR A 143 11.90 -21.36 -14.68
N PRO A 144 12.77 -20.44 -14.20
CA PRO A 144 12.83 -20.13 -12.78
C PRO A 144 11.43 -19.87 -12.27
N MET A 145 11.13 -20.57 -11.20
CA MET A 145 9.79 -20.89 -10.74
C MET A 145 9.00 -19.57 -10.56
N PRO A 146 7.88 -19.36 -11.29
CA PRO A 146 7.23 -18.05 -11.43
C PRO A 146 6.66 -17.49 -10.10
N TRP A 147 6.37 -18.35 -9.13
CA TRP A 147 5.98 -17.97 -7.77
C TRP A 147 7.00 -17.10 -7.02
N LEU A 148 8.31 -17.20 -7.31
CA LEU A 148 9.35 -16.42 -6.64
C LEU A 148 9.36 -14.98 -7.14
N VAL A 149 9.15 -14.78 -8.45
CA VAL A 149 9.02 -13.45 -9.05
C VAL A 149 7.78 -12.75 -8.48
N ILE A 150 6.63 -13.45 -8.44
CA ILE A 150 5.42 -12.94 -7.81
C ILE A 150 5.66 -12.60 -6.34
N ALA A 151 6.29 -13.49 -5.57
CA ALA A 151 6.53 -13.25 -4.15
C ALA A 151 7.38 -12.00 -3.92
N ILE A 152 8.42 -11.80 -4.74
CA ILE A 152 9.30 -10.63 -4.66
C ILE A 152 8.55 -9.35 -5.06
N GLU A 153 7.73 -9.40 -6.10
CA GLU A 153 6.97 -8.23 -6.58
C GLU A 153 5.79 -7.87 -5.67
N VAL A 154 5.07 -8.86 -5.14
CA VAL A 154 4.03 -8.65 -4.12
C VAL A 154 4.65 -8.09 -2.85
N LEU A 155 5.83 -8.58 -2.45
CA LEU A 155 6.58 -8.02 -1.33
C LEU A 155 7.02 -6.58 -1.61
N GLY A 156 7.47 -6.28 -2.84
CA GLY A 156 7.80 -4.94 -3.30
C GLY A 156 6.60 -3.99 -3.22
N LEU A 157 5.44 -4.39 -3.72
CA LEU A 157 4.18 -3.64 -3.63
C LEU A 157 3.74 -3.41 -2.17
N ALA A 158 3.87 -4.43 -1.32
CA ALA A 158 3.57 -4.30 0.11
C ALA A 158 4.50 -3.29 0.81
N VAL A 159 5.80 -3.33 0.51
CA VAL A 159 6.78 -2.35 1.02
C VAL A 159 6.46 -0.94 0.52
N LEU A 160 6.05 -0.79 -0.75
CA LEU A 160 5.64 0.50 -1.30
C LEU A 160 4.40 1.05 -0.61
N LEU A 161 3.38 0.22 -0.38
CA LEU A 161 2.18 0.59 0.39
C LEU A 161 2.53 1.01 1.82
N LEU A 162 3.33 0.21 2.52
CA LEU A 162 3.76 0.53 3.88
C LEU A 162 4.52 1.86 3.90
N THR A 163 5.37 2.10 2.91
CA THR A 163 6.12 3.37 2.79
C THR A 163 5.17 4.55 2.53
N GLN A 164 4.15 4.40 1.70
CA GLN A 164 3.12 5.43 1.49
C GLN A 164 2.32 5.71 2.77
N VAL A 165 1.87 4.67 3.47
CA VAL A 165 1.12 4.82 4.72
C VAL A 165 1.97 5.52 5.78
N LEU A 166 3.22 5.08 5.97
CA LEU A 166 4.14 5.68 6.94
C LEU A 166 4.48 7.12 6.60
N THR A 167 4.67 7.45 5.31
CA THR A 167 4.97 8.83 4.89
C THR A 167 3.75 9.74 5.02
N ILE A 168 2.54 9.27 4.70
CA ILE A 168 1.31 10.03 4.92
C ILE A 168 1.08 10.25 6.42
N GLN A 169 1.29 9.24 7.26
CA GLN A 169 1.23 9.39 8.72
C GLN A 169 2.30 10.33 9.26
N ALA A 170 3.53 10.29 8.74
CA ALA A 170 4.59 11.21 9.11
C ALA A 170 4.25 12.65 8.70
N LEU A 171 3.72 12.87 7.49
CA LEU A 171 3.27 14.18 7.02
C LEU A 171 2.11 14.72 7.86
N GLN A 172 1.17 13.86 8.27
CA GLN A 172 0.10 14.24 9.20
C GLN A 172 0.65 14.51 10.61
N GLY A 173 1.61 13.73 11.08
CA GLY A 173 2.30 13.96 12.35
C GLY A 173 3.03 15.30 12.35
N ILE A 174 3.69 15.65 11.24
CA ILE A 174 4.35 16.94 11.03
C ILE A 174 3.32 18.06 10.90
N ALA A 175 2.22 17.87 10.18
CA ALA A 175 1.16 18.89 10.04
C ALA A 175 0.38 19.12 11.35
N VAL A 176 0.18 18.07 12.16
CA VAL A 176 -0.41 18.17 13.50
C VAL A 176 0.59 18.79 14.47
N LYS A 177 1.88 18.43 14.39
CA LYS A 177 2.97 19.05 15.18
C LYS A 177 3.25 20.51 14.76
N SER A 178 3.01 20.86 13.50
CA SER A 178 3.06 22.23 12.97
C SER A 178 1.84 23.06 13.36
N LYS A 179 0.67 22.41 13.54
CA LYS A 179 -0.53 23.03 14.15
C LYS A 179 -0.50 23.04 15.67
N GLN A 180 0.37 22.25 16.29
CA GLN A 180 0.72 22.42 17.68
C GLN A 180 1.61 23.66 17.73
N PRO A 181 1.25 24.71 18.49
CA PRO A 181 2.13 25.84 18.65
C PRO A 181 3.44 25.30 19.25
N GLU A 182 4.50 25.23 18.45
CA GLU A 182 5.85 25.24 18.97
C GLU A 182 5.91 26.41 19.95
N THR A 183 6.26 26.12 21.20
CA THR A 183 6.33 27.03 22.36
C THR A 183 5.04 27.29 23.15
N ALA A 184 4.60 26.32 23.95
CA ALA A 184 3.67 26.59 25.08
C ALA A 184 4.07 25.98 26.43
N GLU A 185 4.99 25.01 26.48
CA GLU A 185 5.57 24.56 27.76
C GLU A 185 6.88 25.27 28.07
N ASP A 186 7.79 25.35 27.09
CA ASP A 186 9.09 26.03 27.25
C ASP A 186 8.93 27.56 27.40
N SER A 187 8.01 28.16 26.63
CA SER A 187 7.69 29.59 26.73
C SER A 187 6.88 29.94 27.98
N LYS A 188 6.15 29.00 28.58
CA LYS A 188 5.34 29.27 29.78
C LYS A 188 6.21 29.28 31.02
N HIS A 189 7.26 28.46 31.05
CA HIS A 189 8.26 28.51 32.10
C HIS A 189 9.08 29.81 32.05
N ASP A 190 9.61 30.15 30.87
CA ASP A 190 10.36 31.40 30.62
C ASP A 190 9.49 32.66 30.86
N TYR A 191 8.23 32.63 30.42
CA TYR A 191 7.28 33.71 30.64
C TYR A 191 6.92 33.91 32.13
N SER A 192 6.70 32.82 32.86
CA SER A 192 6.38 32.89 34.29
C SER A 192 7.57 33.39 35.10
N GLU A 193 8.80 33.01 34.73
CA GLU A 193 10.02 33.46 35.39
C GLU A 193 10.27 34.96 35.13
N LEU A 194 10.13 35.40 33.88
CA LEU A 194 10.20 36.83 33.52
C LEU A 194 9.13 37.67 34.22
N ALA A 195 7.89 37.18 34.31
CA ALA A 195 6.81 37.89 35.00
C ALA A 195 7.08 38.03 36.51
N LEU A 196 7.66 37.00 37.16
CA LEU A 196 8.05 37.07 38.57
C LEU A 196 9.21 38.05 38.78
N ALA A 197 10.25 38.00 37.95
CA ALA A 197 11.39 38.91 38.04
C ALA A 197 10.97 40.38 37.85
N LEU A 198 10.12 40.66 36.85
CA LEU A 198 9.60 42.00 36.60
C LEU A 198 8.64 42.46 37.69
N SER A 199 7.83 41.57 38.28
CA SER A 199 6.98 41.89 39.42
C SER A 199 7.79 42.32 40.64
N SER A 200 8.91 41.62 40.92
CA SER A 200 9.81 41.99 42.03
C SER A 200 10.47 43.35 41.75
N ARG A 201 11.08 43.51 40.57
CA ARG A 201 11.76 44.75 40.20
C ARG A 201 10.82 45.95 40.21
N LEU A 202 9.59 45.79 39.71
CA LEU A 202 8.58 46.85 39.75
C LEU A 202 8.18 47.19 41.19
N SER A 203 8.02 46.20 42.07
CA SER A 203 7.70 46.44 43.48
C SER A 203 8.83 47.21 44.18
N ASP A 204 10.09 46.87 43.88
CA ASP A 204 11.25 47.57 44.42
C ASP A 204 11.33 49.02 43.92
N THR A 205 11.07 49.26 42.62
CA THR A 205 11.01 50.62 42.06
C THR A 205 9.89 51.45 42.67
N LEU A 206 8.70 50.88 42.84
CA LEU A 206 7.57 51.57 43.49
C LEU A 206 7.90 51.94 44.93
N ASN A 207 8.56 51.05 45.68
CA ASN A 207 8.98 51.30 47.05
C ASN A 207 10.11 52.34 47.13
N ALA A 208 11.10 52.28 46.24
CA ALA A 208 12.23 53.21 46.21
C ALA A 208 11.82 54.63 45.82
N GLU A 209 10.89 54.77 44.86
CA GLU A 209 10.39 56.08 44.41
C GLU A 209 9.18 56.57 45.22
N GLY A 210 8.64 55.75 46.12
CA GLY A 210 7.43 56.08 46.90
C GLY A 210 6.18 56.28 46.03
N LEU A 211 6.13 55.64 44.87
CA LEU A 211 5.05 55.81 43.88
C LEU A 211 3.95 54.76 44.05
N SER A 212 2.70 55.17 43.78
CA SER A 212 1.62 54.21 43.61
C SER A 212 1.68 53.51 42.24
N GLN A 213 1.08 52.32 42.14
CA GLN A 213 0.95 51.58 40.87
C GLN A 213 0.32 52.43 39.76
N ALA A 214 -0.66 53.28 40.12
CA ALA A 214 -1.37 54.12 39.18
C ALA A 214 -0.52 55.30 38.68
N GLU A 215 0.29 55.89 39.56
CA GLU A 215 1.21 56.98 39.20
C GLU A 215 2.34 56.47 38.31
N TRP A 216 2.95 55.33 38.66
CA TRP A 216 3.99 54.73 37.84
C TRP A 216 3.47 54.33 36.45
N ALA A 217 2.27 53.74 36.38
CA ALA A 217 1.62 53.39 35.12
C ALA A 217 1.40 54.62 34.23
N ARG A 218 0.88 55.73 34.80
CA ARG A 218 0.67 57.00 34.07
C ARG A 218 1.97 57.61 33.57
N ARG A 219 3.03 57.60 34.41
CA ARG A 219 4.34 58.16 34.07
C ARG A 219 5.01 57.42 32.90
N ASN A 220 4.75 56.12 32.78
CA ASN A 220 5.41 55.25 31.82
C ASN A 220 4.51 54.82 30.63
N GLY A 221 3.30 55.39 30.51
CA GLY A 221 2.40 55.09 29.41
C GLY A 221 1.86 53.65 29.38
N VAL A 222 1.90 52.95 30.52
CA VAL A 222 1.40 51.57 30.67
C VAL A 222 0.02 51.61 31.34
N SER A 223 -0.86 50.65 31.01
CA SER A 223 -2.16 50.58 31.66
C SER A 223 -2.04 50.20 33.14
N THR A 224 -2.84 50.84 34.01
CA THR A 224 -2.90 50.52 35.44
C THR A 224 -3.34 49.07 35.69
N LYS A 225 -4.22 48.54 34.82
CA LYS A 225 -4.68 47.15 34.83
C LYS A 225 -3.50 46.20 34.62
N THR A 226 -2.66 46.48 33.63
CA THR A 226 -1.48 45.68 33.27
C THR A 226 -0.48 45.60 34.43
N VAL A 227 -0.20 46.75 35.08
CA VAL A 227 0.66 46.82 36.28
C VAL A 227 0.08 46.01 37.44
N SER A 228 -1.22 46.15 37.71
CA SER A 228 -1.90 45.40 38.77
C SER A 228 -1.91 43.88 38.49
N MET A 229 -2.06 43.48 37.23
CA MET A 229 -2.00 42.08 36.82
C MET A 229 -0.62 41.48 36.98
N LEU A 230 0.45 42.25 36.71
CA LEU A 230 1.83 41.82 36.93
C LEU A 230 2.14 41.64 38.41
N ILE A 231 1.82 42.63 39.25
CA ILE A 231 2.09 42.56 40.70
C ILE A 231 1.35 41.40 41.37
N ASN A 232 0.16 41.07 40.86
CA ASN A 232 -0.62 39.93 41.35
C ASN A 232 -0.35 38.64 40.58
N HIS A 233 0.67 38.57 39.72
CA HIS A 233 0.89 37.45 38.80
C HIS A 233 0.98 36.10 39.52
N GLN A 234 1.76 36.01 40.60
CA GLN A 234 1.90 34.77 41.38
C GLN A 234 0.56 34.28 41.95
N LYS A 235 -0.22 35.18 42.54
CA LYS A 235 -1.54 34.88 43.12
C LYS A 235 -2.57 34.50 42.05
N ARG A 236 -2.51 35.15 40.87
CA ARG A 236 -3.43 34.90 39.75
C ARG A 236 -3.09 33.59 39.03
N SER A 237 -1.81 33.32 38.81
CA SER A 237 -1.30 32.07 38.24
C SER A 237 -1.71 30.86 39.10
N GLY A 238 -1.51 30.94 40.42
CA GLY A 238 -1.91 29.87 41.35
C GLY A 238 -3.42 29.64 41.49
N SER A 239 -4.26 30.60 41.05
CA SER A 239 -5.73 30.49 41.09
C SER A 239 -6.37 30.29 39.71
N GLY A 240 -5.56 30.06 38.67
CA GLY A 240 -6.04 29.86 37.29
C GLY A 240 -6.73 31.10 36.69
N LYS A 241 -6.49 32.29 37.25
CA LYS A 241 -7.07 33.55 36.77
C LYS A 241 -6.23 34.14 35.64
N GLU A 242 -6.87 34.96 34.80
CA GLU A 242 -6.22 35.66 33.69
C GLU A 242 -4.95 36.38 34.16
N CYS A 243 -3.79 36.03 33.62
CA CYS A 243 -2.52 36.70 33.87
C CYS A 243 -2.29 37.80 32.84
N VAL A 244 -1.30 38.67 33.09
CA VAL A 244 -0.84 39.65 32.11
C VAL A 244 -0.47 38.95 30.79
N SER A 245 -0.61 39.61 29.64
CA SER A 245 -0.22 39.02 28.35
C SER A 245 1.27 39.23 28.07
N LYS A 246 1.85 38.48 27.12
CA LYS A 246 3.27 38.63 26.72
C LYS A 246 3.57 40.00 26.12
N ASN A 247 2.65 40.54 25.32
CA ASN A 247 2.80 41.86 24.70
C ASN A 247 2.78 42.98 25.76
N GLU A 248 1.89 42.86 26.75
CA GLU A 248 1.80 43.78 27.87
C GLU A 248 3.02 43.71 28.81
N LEU A 249 3.56 42.51 29.02
CA LEU A 249 4.79 42.30 29.80
C LEU A 249 5.99 43.00 29.15
N GLY A 250 6.11 42.91 27.83
CA GLY A 250 7.15 43.61 27.06
C GLY A 250 7.08 45.13 27.23
N GLY A 251 5.87 45.70 27.28
CA GLY A 251 5.67 47.13 27.56
C GLY A 251 6.17 47.55 28.95
N ILE A 252 5.96 46.73 29.99
CA ILE A 252 6.49 46.99 31.33
C ILE A 252 8.01 46.84 31.36
N GLN A 253 8.56 45.82 30.69
CA GLN A 253 10.00 45.60 30.62
C GLN A 253 10.74 46.78 29.96
N SER A 254 10.19 47.32 28.87
CA SER A 254 10.73 48.52 28.22
C SER A 254 10.66 49.78 29.07
N ALA A 255 9.67 49.88 29.97
CA ALA A 255 9.53 51.01 30.88
C ALA A 255 10.42 50.90 32.14
N LEU A 256 10.86 49.69 32.49
CA LEU A 256 11.74 49.45 33.65
C LEU A 256 13.23 49.52 33.31
N ASN A 257 13.59 49.37 32.03
CA ASN A 257 14.95 49.52 31.51
C ASN A 257 15.22 50.97 31.10
#